data_AF-A0AAN6J4L9-F1
#
_entry.id   AF-A0AAN6J4L9-F1
#
_cell.length_a   1.000
_cell.length_b   1.000
_cell.length_c   1.000
_cell.angle_alpha   90.00
_cell.angle_beta   90.00
_cell.angle_gamma   90.00
#
_symmetry.space_group_name_H-M   'P 1'
#
loop_
_entity.id
_entity.type
_entity.pdbx_description
1 polymer ?
#
loop_
_entity_poly.entity_id
_entity_poly.type
_entity_poly.pdbx_seq_one_letter_code
_entity_poly.pdbx_strand_id
1 'polypeptide(L)'
;MSGFFSRLRGERLKNTGSLARDLLASERTFLAWTRTGLGFIALGVALEKVEALAAISPTLLHLENSRTKLAAGTLVGTGSLMVVHGTRRYYGVLRDLQEGYFRPNRIGIMGLAMVSVGLAFAGCLLVMENEAEQERKKGSSVRDAPQAKAPLTTPSRP
;
A
#
# COMPACT_ATOMS: atom_id res chain seq x y z
N MET A 1 25.97 -5.45 -11.91
CA MET A 1 24.71 -4.77 -11.49
C MET A 1 24.96 -3.38 -10.85
N SER A 2 25.97 -2.60 -11.30
CA SER A 2 26.37 -1.32 -10.67
C SER A 2 25.93 -0.05 -11.42
N GLY A 3 25.42 -0.17 -12.66
CA GLY A 3 25.11 0.99 -13.51
C GLY A 3 23.76 1.67 -13.28
N PHE A 4 22.77 0.97 -12.72
CA PHE A 4 21.45 1.56 -12.46
C PHE A 4 21.49 2.53 -11.26
N PHE A 5 22.20 2.14 -10.19
CA PHE A 5 22.34 2.96 -8.98
C PHE A 5 23.22 4.20 -9.17
N SER A 6 24.18 4.19 -10.11
CA SER A 6 25.03 5.35 -10.39
C SER A 6 24.30 6.44 -11.19
N ARG A 7 23.42 6.06 -12.13
CA ARG A 7 22.59 7.01 -12.89
C ARG A 7 21.52 7.72 -12.04
N LEU A 8 21.12 7.11 -10.92
CA LEU A 8 20.17 7.70 -9.98
C LEU A 8 20.78 8.78 -9.07
N ARG A 9 22.12 8.84 -8.99
CA ARG A 9 22.83 9.80 -8.15
C ARG A 9 22.92 11.11 -8.93
N GLY A 10 21.95 12.00 -8.72
CA GLY A 10 21.93 13.32 -9.36
C GLY A 10 23.22 14.10 -9.13
N GLU A 11 23.63 14.89 -10.12
CA GLU A 11 24.77 15.80 -10.02
C GLU A 11 24.60 16.77 -8.84
N ARG A 12 25.71 17.11 -8.21
CA ARG A 12 25.77 18.13 -7.16
C ARG A 12 25.68 19.50 -7.83
N LEU A 13 24.56 20.18 -7.64
CA LEU A 13 24.39 21.56 -8.09
C LEU A 13 24.90 22.49 -7.01
N LYS A 14 25.53 23.61 -7.37
CA LYS A 14 25.94 24.62 -6.38
C LYS A 14 24.67 25.24 -5.77
N ASN A 15 24.56 25.27 -4.44
CA ASN A 15 23.43 25.92 -3.79
C ASN A 15 23.67 27.43 -3.78
N THR A 16 22.95 28.16 -4.64
CA THR A 16 22.97 29.63 -4.69
C THR A 16 21.83 30.27 -3.88
N GLY A 17 21.00 29.45 -3.23
CA GLY A 17 19.85 29.89 -2.43
C GLY A 17 20.14 29.96 -0.93
N SER A 18 19.10 30.27 -0.16
CA SER A 18 19.18 30.31 1.30
C SER A 18 19.12 28.90 1.90
N LEU A 19 20.19 28.52 2.62
CA LEU A 19 20.27 27.25 3.36
C LEU A 19 19.10 27.08 4.34
N ALA A 20 18.73 28.14 5.07
CA ALA A 20 17.66 28.09 6.06
C ALA A 20 16.30 27.73 5.44
N ARG A 21 16.01 28.26 4.24
CA ARG A 21 14.77 27.98 3.52
C ARG A 21 14.71 26.53 3.03
N ASP A 22 15.81 26.03 2.47
CA ASP A 22 15.87 24.67 1.93
C ASP A 22 15.83 23.63 3.06
N LEU A 23 16.47 23.93 4.19
CA LEU A 23 16.40 23.14 5.41
C LEU A 23 14.96 23.06 5.93
N LEU A 24 14.30 24.20 6.13
CA LEU A 24 12.92 24.26 6.62
C LEU A 24 11.94 23.52 5.68
N ALA A 25 12.17 23.58 4.37
CA ALA A 25 11.42 22.78 3.42
C ALA A 25 11.67 21.28 3.61
N SER A 26 12.93 20.87 3.79
CA SER A 26 13.28 19.46 4.02
C SER A 26 12.69 18.92 5.32
N GLU A 27 12.71 19.70 6.41
CA GLU A 27 12.09 19.37 7.70
C GLU A 27 10.59 19.14 7.58
N ARG A 28 9.88 20.03 6.87
CA ARG A 28 8.43 19.85 6.62
C ARG A 28 8.12 18.56 5.89
N THR A 29 8.93 18.21 4.87
CA THR A 29 8.74 16.94 4.18
C THR A 29 9.04 15.75 5.09
N PHE A 30 10.11 15.82 5.88
CA PHE A 30 10.45 14.79 6.85
C PHE A 30 9.32 14.55 7.87
N LEU A 31 8.78 15.62 8.46
CA LEU A 31 7.65 15.50 9.41
C LEU A 31 6.40 14.90 8.77
N ALA A 32 6.13 15.21 7.49
CA ALA A 32 5.03 14.59 6.77
C ALA A 32 5.25 13.08 6.54
N TRP A 33 6.46 12.66 6.19
CA TRP A 33 6.84 11.24 6.07
C TRP A 33 6.72 10.51 7.40
N THR A 34 7.21 11.12 8.48
CA THR A 34 7.12 10.55 9.82
C THR A 34 5.68 10.43 10.28
N ARG A 35 4.85 11.46 10.07
CA ARG A 35 3.43 11.44 10.43
C ARG A 35 2.68 10.30 9.73
N THR A 36 2.85 10.17 8.42
CA THR A 36 2.18 9.12 7.64
C THR A 36 2.68 7.73 8.01
N GLY A 37 4.00 7.55 8.17
CA GLY A 37 4.59 6.28 8.61
C GLY A 37 4.13 5.84 10.01
N LEU A 38 4.06 6.76 10.97
CA LEU A 38 3.51 6.49 12.31
C LEU A 38 2.02 6.13 12.25
N GLY A 39 1.24 6.76 11.38
CA GLY A 39 -0.16 6.40 11.15
C GLY A 39 -0.32 4.95 10.69
N PHE A 40 0.51 4.50 9.75
CA PHE A 40 0.52 3.11 9.29
C PHE A 40 0.95 2.12 10.38
N ILE A 41 1.99 2.47 11.14
CA ILE A 41 2.42 1.63 12.29
C ILE A 41 1.29 1.51 13.31
N ALA A 42 0.65 2.63 13.68
CA ALA A 42 -0.44 2.65 14.63
C ALA A 42 -1.64 1.82 14.15
N LEU A 43 -2.01 1.93 12.87
CA LEU A 43 -3.09 1.14 12.28
C LEU A 43 -2.75 -0.37 12.27
N GLY A 44 -1.50 -0.74 11.98
CA GLY A 44 -1.06 -2.14 12.03
C GLY A 44 -1.11 -2.72 13.44
N VAL A 45 -0.66 -1.96 14.43
CA VAL A 45 -0.78 -2.36 15.85
C VAL A 45 -2.25 -2.45 16.28
N ALA A 46 -3.10 -1.53 15.83
CA ALA A 46 -4.53 -1.56 16.15
C ALA A 46 -5.22 -2.82 15.62
N LEU A 47 -4.88 -3.27 14.40
CA LEU A 47 -5.39 -4.52 13.83
C LEU A 47 -5.06 -5.74 14.70
N GLU A 48 -3.82 -5.87 15.17
CA GLU A 48 -3.42 -6.94 16.11
C GLU A 48 -4.21 -6.89 17.43
N LYS A 49 -4.53 -5.68 17.93
CA LYS A 49 -5.31 -5.53 19.17
C LYS A 49 -6.77 -5.92 18.98
N VAL A 50 -7.37 -5.60 17.84
CA VAL A 50 -8.74 -6.02 17.50
C VAL A 50 -8.82 -7.55 17.42
N GLU A 51 -7.81 -8.20 16.83
CA GLU A 51 -7.75 -9.67 16.78
C GLU A 51 -7.58 -10.30 18.16
N ALA A 52 -6.70 -9.76 19.00
CA ALA A 52 -6.49 -10.25 20.36
C ALA A 52 -7.78 -10.20 21.19
N LEU A 53 -8.63 -9.18 20.97
CA LEU A 53 -9.94 -9.07 21.60
C LEU A 53 -10.95 -10.06 21.00
N ALA A 54 -10.93 -10.25 19.67
CA ALA A 54 -11.81 -11.19 18.97
C ALA A 54 -11.52 -12.66 19.32
N ALA A 55 -10.26 -13.01 19.63
CA ALA A 55 -9.86 -14.36 20.04
C ALA A 55 -10.51 -14.83 21.36
N ILE A 56 -11.00 -13.90 22.19
CA ILE A 56 -11.72 -14.21 23.43
C ILE A 56 -13.15 -14.70 23.14
N SER A 57 -13.70 -14.43 21.94
CA SER A 57 -15.00 -14.91 21.46
C SER A 57 -14.80 -15.90 20.30
N PRO A 58 -14.60 -17.20 20.58
CA PRO A 58 -14.08 -18.18 19.61
C PRO A 58 -15.04 -18.56 18.47
N THR A 59 -16.27 -18.04 18.45
CA THR A 59 -17.34 -18.54 17.58
C THR A 59 -17.34 -17.96 16.16
N LEU A 60 -16.67 -16.83 15.87
CA LEU A 60 -16.79 -16.15 14.57
C LEU A 60 -15.55 -16.13 13.65
N LEU A 61 -14.34 -16.52 14.10
CA LEU A 61 -13.11 -16.09 13.39
C LEU A 61 -12.00 -17.15 13.21
N HIS A 62 -12.34 -18.43 13.08
CA HIS A 62 -11.32 -19.48 12.93
C HIS A 62 -10.62 -19.52 11.54
N LEU A 63 -11.09 -18.75 10.54
CA LEU A 63 -10.55 -18.79 9.16
C LEU A 63 -9.73 -17.56 8.71
N GLU A 64 -9.66 -16.48 9.51
CA GLU A 64 -9.06 -15.20 9.05
C GLU A 64 -7.72 -14.83 9.74
N ASN A 65 -7.32 -15.58 10.76
CA ASN A 65 -6.20 -15.23 11.66
C ASN A 65 -4.84 -15.06 10.94
N SER A 66 -4.58 -15.82 9.86
CA SER A 66 -3.32 -15.68 9.11
C SER A 66 -3.29 -14.48 8.17
N ARG A 67 -4.43 -14.12 7.56
CA ARG A 67 -4.47 -13.08 6.54
C ARG A 67 -4.40 -11.69 7.18
N THR A 68 -5.06 -11.50 8.32
CA THR A 68 -5.02 -10.26 9.10
C THR A 68 -3.67 -10.02 9.77
N LYS A 69 -3.02 -11.06 10.33
CA LYS A 69 -1.64 -10.93 10.85
C LYS A 69 -0.64 -10.51 9.78
N LEU A 70 -0.76 -11.09 8.58
CA LEU A 70 0.03 -10.65 7.44
C LEU A 70 -0.30 -9.19 7.06
N ALA A 71 -1.57 -8.80 7.05
CA ALA A 71 -1.98 -7.42 6.80
C ALA A 71 -1.41 -6.44 7.84
N ALA A 72 -1.52 -6.76 9.14
CA ALA A 72 -0.95 -5.95 10.22
C ALA A 72 0.57 -5.85 10.10
N GLY A 73 1.26 -6.97 9.85
CA GLY A 73 2.71 -7.02 9.65
C GLY A 73 3.16 -6.18 8.45
N THR A 74 2.47 -6.28 7.30
CA THR A 74 2.78 -5.46 6.11
C THR A 74 2.55 -3.97 6.37
N LEU A 75 1.56 -3.61 7.18
CA LEU A 75 1.23 -2.23 7.49
C LEU A 75 2.28 -1.59 8.42
N VAL A 76 2.66 -2.31 9.48
CA VAL A 76 3.77 -1.91 10.36
C VAL A 76 5.08 -1.84 9.59
N GLY A 77 5.36 -2.84 8.74
CA GLY A 77 6.56 -2.87 7.90
C GLY A 77 6.62 -1.67 6.94
N THR A 78 5.53 -1.38 6.24
CA THR A 78 5.46 -0.26 5.28
C THR A 78 5.58 1.09 5.99
N GLY A 79 4.90 1.27 7.13
CA GLY A 79 5.04 2.48 7.95
C GLY A 79 6.46 2.68 8.48
N SER A 80 7.11 1.60 8.93
CA SER A 80 8.51 1.64 9.39
C SER A 80 9.46 2.00 8.25
N LEU A 81 9.27 1.43 7.07
CA LEU A 81 10.05 1.76 5.88
C LEU A 81 9.89 3.23 5.48
N MET A 82 8.67 3.77 5.56
CA MET A 82 8.42 5.20 5.30
C MET A 82 9.20 6.11 6.26
N VAL A 83 9.18 5.81 7.56
CA VAL A 83 9.94 6.59 8.56
C VAL A 83 11.44 6.51 8.29
N VAL A 84 11.97 5.30 8.10
CA VAL A 84 13.40 5.09 7.83
C VAL A 84 13.84 5.79 6.54
N HIS A 85 13.03 5.73 5.49
CA HIS A 85 13.30 6.42 4.23
C HIS A 85 13.31 7.95 4.42
N GLY A 86 12.31 8.49 5.13
CA GLY A 86 12.25 9.91 5.49
C GLY A 86 13.51 10.37 6.23
N THR A 87 13.94 9.60 7.23
CA THR A 87 15.15 9.88 8.02
C THR A 87 16.41 9.87 7.16
N ARG A 88 16.64 8.80 6.36
CA ARG A 88 17.81 8.74 5.46
C ARG A 88 17.83 9.89 4.45
N ARG A 89 16.67 10.25 3.90
CA ARG A 89 16.53 11.40 3.00
C ARG A 89 16.92 12.71 3.68
N TYR A 90 16.41 12.94 4.89
CA TYR A 90 16.66 14.18 5.63
C TYR A 90 18.14 14.39 5.89
N TYR A 91 18.83 13.40 6.47
CA TYR A 91 20.26 13.49 6.75
C TYR A 91 21.13 13.61 5.50
N GLY A 92 20.73 12.96 4.39
CA GLY A 92 21.43 13.11 3.11
C GLY A 92 21.36 14.56 2.59
N VAL A 93 20.17 15.15 2.60
CA VAL A 93 19.95 16.55 2.19
C VAL A 93 20.67 17.51 3.12
N LEU A 94 20.62 17.28 4.44
CA LEU A 94 21.30 18.10 5.43
C LEU A 94 22.81 18.17 5.17
N ARG A 95 23.44 17.02 4.90
CA ARG A 95 24.87 16.93 4.62
C ARG A 95 25.23 17.65 3.31
N ASP A 96 24.44 17.44 2.25
CA ASP A 96 24.71 18.12 0.98
C ASP A 96 24.57 19.65 1.11
N LEU A 97 23.54 20.13 1.83
CA LEU A 97 23.31 21.55 2.09
C LEU A 97 24.45 22.20 2.90
N GLN A 98 24.98 21.50 3.92
CA GLN A 98 26.12 21.97 4.71
C GLN A 98 27.40 22.11 3.89
N GLU A 99 27.58 21.27 2.88
CA GLU A 99 28.71 21.36 1.94
C GLU A 99 28.51 22.44 0.86
N GLY A 100 27.38 23.17 0.87
CA GLY A 100 27.05 24.20 -0.12
C GLY A 100 26.54 23.63 -1.45
N TYR A 101 26.17 22.35 -1.48
CA TYR A 101 25.65 21.67 -2.67
C TYR A 101 24.18 21.28 -2.49
N PHE A 102 23.46 21.21 -3.60
CA PHE A 102 22.10 20.69 -3.68
C PHE A 102 22.10 19.46 -4.57
N ARG A 103 21.69 18.31 -4.04
CA ARG A 103 21.43 17.11 -4.83
C ARG A 103 19.93 16.96 -5.06
N PRO A 104 19.44 17.05 -6.31
CA PRO A 104 18.05 16.74 -6.60
C PRO A 104 17.72 15.32 -6.16
N ASN A 105 16.73 15.16 -5.29
CA ASN A 105 16.38 13.84 -4.75
C ASN A 105 15.55 13.02 -5.75
N ARG A 106 16.22 12.52 -6.80
CA ARG A 106 15.63 11.65 -7.83
C ARG A 106 15.23 10.29 -7.26
N ILE A 107 16.00 9.76 -6.31
CA ILE A 107 15.77 8.43 -5.70
C ILE A 107 14.48 8.43 -4.88
N GLY A 108 14.25 9.45 -4.06
CA GLY A 108 13.03 9.53 -3.25
C GLY A 108 11.76 9.76 -4.08
N ILE A 109 11.86 10.52 -5.17
CA ILE A 109 10.73 10.76 -6.09
C ILE A 109 10.43 9.50 -6.89
N MET A 110 11.44 8.85 -7.47
CA MET A 110 11.25 7.57 -8.16
C MET A 110 10.77 6.47 -7.23
N GLY A 111 11.30 6.40 -6.00
CA GLY A 111 10.90 5.40 -5.01
C GLY A 111 9.42 5.54 -4.64
N LEU A 112 8.96 6.77 -4.37
CA LEU A 112 7.55 7.03 -4.10
C LEU A 112 6.67 6.72 -5.31
N ALA A 113 7.06 7.17 -6.51
CA ALA A 113 6.31 6.90 -7.74
C ALA A 113 6.17 5.39 -8.01
N MET A 114 7.25 4.61 -7.83
CA MET A 114 7.23 3.16 -8.02
C MET A 114 6.35 2.46 -6.98
N VAL A 115 6.37 2.90 -5.71
CA VAL A 115 5.49 2.36 -4.67
C VAL A 115 4.03 2.65 -4.99
N SER A 116 3.70 3.88 -5.41
CA SER A 116 2.34 4.25 -5.79
C SER A 116 1.83 3.44 -6.99
N VAL A 117 2.65 3.25 -8.02
CA VAL A 117 2.30 2.43 -9.18
C VAL A 117 2.14 0.96 -8.79
N GLY A 118 3.05 0.43 -7.97
CA GLY A 118 2.97 -0.94 -7.47
C GLY A 118 1.70 -1.20 -6.65
N LEU A 119 1.33 -0.27 -5.77
CA LEU A 119 0.12 -0.37 -4.96
C LEU A 119 -1.16 -0.30 -5.81
N ALA A 120 -1.19 0.59 -6.81
CA ALA A 120 -2.31 0.70 -7.74
C ALA A 120 -2.46 -0.57 -8.60
N PHE A 121 -1.34 -1.13 -9.08
CA PHE A 121 -1.33 -2.36 -9.87
C PHE A 121 -1.79 -3.57 -9.04
N ALA A 122 -1.27 -3.72 -7.82
CA ALA A 122 -1.71 -4.77 -6.90
C ALA A 122 -3.20 -4.66 -6.56
N GLY A 123 -3.70 -3.44 -6.32
CA GLY A 123 -5.12 -3.20 -6.11
C GLY A 123 -5.98 -3.61 -7.32
N CYS A 124 -5.52 -3.30 -8.54
CA CYS A 124 -6.20 -3.70 -9.77
C CYS A 124 -6.25 -5.22 -9.94
N LEU A 125 -5.13 -5.93 -9.70
CA LEU A 125 -5.08 -7.39 -9.79
C LEU A 125 -6.05 -8.05 -8.80
N LEU A 126 -6.10 -7.57 -7.56
CA LEU A 126 -7.02 -8.11 -6.54
C LEU A 126 -8.49 -7.90 -6.92
N VAL A 127 -8.83 -6.76 -7.55
CA VAL A 127 -10.21 -6.50 -8.04
C VAL A 127 -10.56 -7.47 -9.17
N MET A 128 -9.65 -7.69 -10.12
CA MET A 128 -9.87 -8.61 -11.24
C MET A 128 -10.04 -10.05 -10.77
N GLU A 129 -9.27 -10.50 -9.77
CA GLU A 129 -9.43 -11.83 -9.16
C GLU A 129 -10.78 -11.96 -8.46
N ASN A 130 -11.20 -10.93 -7.72
CA ASN A 130 -12.51 -10.91 -7.05
C ASN A 130 -13.67 -10.96 -8.05
N GLU A 131 -13.60 -10.21 -9.15
CA GLU A 131 -14.63 -10.24 -10.20
C GLU A 131 -14.69 -11.61 -10.88
N ALA A 132 -13.55 -12.23 -11.17
CA ALA A 132 -13.48 -13.57 -11.76
C ALA A 132 -14.07 -14.66 -10.85
N GLU A 133 -13.86 -14.56 -9.53
CA GLU A 133 -14.48 -15.47 -8.55
C GLU A 133 -16.01 -15.30 -8.47
N GLN A 134 -16.50 -14.07 -8.57
CA GLN A 134 -17.94 -13.77 -8.59
C GLN A 134 -18.62 -14.39 -9.82
N GLU A 135 -18.01 -14.25 -11.00
CA GLU A 135 -18.55 -14.83 -12.24
C GLU A 135 -18.60 -16.36 -12.21
N ARG A 136 -17.54 -17.00 -11.67
CA ARG A 136 -17.49 -18.45 -11.45
C ARG A 136 -18.66 -18.93 -10.59
N LYS A 137 -18.92 -18.29 -9.44
CA LYS A 137 -20.01 -18.65 -8.53
C LYS A 137 -21.40 -18.43 -9.14
N LYS A 138 -21.56 -17.36 -9.91
CA LYS A 138 -22.81 -17.09 -10.63
C LYS A 138 -23.10 -18.16 -11.68
N GLY A 139 -22.08 -18.58 -12.43
CA GLY A 139 -22.20 -19.64 -13.44
C GLY A 139 -22.44 -21.05 -12.89
N SER A 140 -22.00 -21.36 -11.67
CA SER A 140 -22.37 -22.62 -10.99
C SER A 140 -23.81 -22.55 -10.46
N SER A 141 -24.19 -21.45 -9.80
CA SER A 141 -25.54 -21.27 -9.26
C SER A 141 -26.66 -21.31 -10.32
N VAL A 142 -26.37 -20.89 -11.56
CA VAL A 142 -27.33 -20.95 -12.68
C VAL A 142 -27.44 -22.36 -13.27
N ARG A 143 -26.36 -23.15 -13.26
CA ARG A 143 -26.37 -24.55 -13.73
C ARG A 143 -27.06 -25.50 -12.76
N ASP A 144 -26.97 -25.21 -11.46
CA ASP A 144 -27.58 -26.01 -10.39
C ASP A 144 -29.04 -25.60 -10.09
N ALA A 145 -29.56 -24.57 -10.77
CA ALA A 145 -30.97 -24.21 -10.66
C ALA A 145 -31.83 -25.35 -11.23
N PRO A 146 -32.75 -25.94 -10.45
CA PRO A 146 -33.58 -27.04 -10.93
C PRO A 146 -34.39 -26.53 -12.11
N GLN A 147 -34.28 -27.17 -13.27
CA GLN A 147 -35.10 -26.86 -14.45
C GLN A 147 -36.57 -26.82 -14.01
N ALA A 148 -37.11 -25.61 -13.93
CA ALA A 148 -38.52 -25.39 -13.64
C ALA A 148 -39.32 -26.09 -14.74
N LYS A 149 -40.08 -27.12 -14.35
CA LYS A 149 -40.97 -27.89 -15.22
C LYS A 149 -41.76 -26.92 -16.10
N ALA A 150 -41.71 -27.15 -17.41
CA ALA A 150 -42.48 -26.41 -18.41
C ALA A 150 -43.97 -26.36 -18.01
N PRO A 151 -44.68 -25.23 -18.25
CA PRO A 151 -46.09 -25.13 -17.91
C PRO A 151 -46.88 -26.13 -18.75
N LEU A 152 -47.62 -27.04 -18.10
CA LEU A 152 -48.58 -27.90 -18.77
C LEU A 152 -49.65 -27.01 -19.44
N THR A 153 -49.61 -26.92 -20.76
CA THR A 153 -50.70 -26.37 -21.55
C THR A 153 -51.91 -27.28 -21.41
N THR A 154 -52.94 -26.81 -20.71
CA THR A 154 -54.24 -27.48 -20.64
C THR A 154 -54.91 -27.40 -22.01
N PRO A 155 -55.31 -28.52 -22.64
CA PRO A 155 -56.09 -28.44 -23.86
C PRO A 155 -57.54 -28.09 -23.50
N SER A 156 -57.99 -26.91 -23.92
CA SER A 156 -59.41 -26.59 -24.00
C SER A 156 -60.05 -27.47 -25.07
N ARG A 157 -61.08 -28.24 -24.69
CA ARG A 157 -61.99 -28.90 -25.64
C ARG A 157 -63.32 -28.14 -25.68
N PRO A 158 -63.97 -28.02 -26.86
CA PRO A 158 -65.34 -27.56 -26.96
C PRO A 158 -66.34 -28.58 -26.41
#